data_AF-A0A830CIJ8-F1
#
_entry.id   AF-A0A830CIJ8-F1
#
_cell.length_a   1.000
_cell.length_b   1.000
_cell.length_c   1.000
_cell.angle_alpha   90.00
_cell.angle_beta   90.00
_cell.angle_gamma   90.00
#
_symmetry.space_group_name_H-M   'P 1'
#
loop_
_entity.id
_entity.type
_entity.pdbx_description
1 polymer ?
#
loop_
_entity_poly.entity_id
_entity_poly.type
_entity_poly.pdbx_seq_one_letter_code
_entity_poly.pdbx_strand_id
1 'polypeptide(L)' 'MYPCPCGDLFQITKEDLRIGEEVATCPSCSLYITFIYNMEDFQENVGKKMEPPKPQPVAAVA' A
#
# COMPACT_ATOMS: atom_id res chain seq x y z
N MET A 1 0.36 -4.18 4.10
CA MET A 1 0.98 -5.47 3.74
C MET A 1 -0.06 -6.33 3.05
N TYR A 2 0.29 -7.01 1.96
CA TYR A 2 -0.63 -7.81 1.11
C TYR A 2 -0.03 -9.20 0.82
N PRO A 3 -0.81 -10.29 0.80
CA PRO A 3 -0.28 -11.65 0.64
C PRO A 3 0.37 -11.87 -0.74
N CYS A 4 1.52 -12.56 -0.74
CA CYS A 4 2.25 -12.96 -1.94
C CYS A 4 2.05 -14.46 -2.22
N PRO A 5 1.89 -14.90 -3.48
CA PRO A 5 1.72 -16.31 -3.81
C PRO A 5 2.90 -17.22 -3.42
N CYS A 6 4.07 -16.68 -3.09
CA CYS A 6 5.21 -17.47 -2.60
C CYS A 6 5.13 -17.85 -1.11
N GLY A 7 4.17 -17.29 -0.35
CA GLY A 7 4.00 -17.52 1.08
C GLY A 7 4.41 -16.34 1.98
N ASP A 8 5.11 -15.34 1.43
CA ASP A 8 5.47 -14.09 2.14
C ASP A 8 4.44 -12.97 1.93
N LEU A 9 4.76 -11.78 2.45
CA LEU A 9 3.96 -10.56 2.27
C LEU A 9 4.69 -9.55 1.40
N PHE A 10 3.95 -8.88 0.52
CA PHE A 10 4.40 -7.65 -0.11
C PHE A 10 4.49 -6.52 0.92
N GLN A 11 5.57 -5.75 0.85
CA GLN A 11 5.92 -4.71 1.80
C GLN A 11 6.21 -3.38 1.07
N ILE A 12 5.71 -2.28 1.65
CA ILE A 12 5.98 -0.88 1.30
C ILE A 12 5.77 -0.05 2.57
N THR A 13 6.60 0.95 2.83
CA THR A 13 6.48 1.80 4.03
C THR A 13 5.55 2.99 3.78
N LYS A 14 5.11 3.66 4.86
CA LYS A 14 4.31 4.89 4.71
C LYS A 14 5.16 6.05 4.22
N GLU A 15 6.43 6.04 4.57
CA GLU A 15 7.47 6.96 4.11
C GLU A 15 7.66 6.86 2.60
N ASP A 16 7.68 5.64 2.05
CA ASP A 16 7.72 5.38 0.61
C ASP A 16 6.48 5.99 -0.08
N LEU A 17 5.28 5.74 0.46
CA LEU A 17 4.03 6.32 -0.06
C LEU A 17 4.01 7.86 0.03
N ARG A 18 4.70 8.46 1.01
CA ARG A 18 4.81 9.93 1.16
C ARG A 18 5.67 10.58 0.09
N ILE A 19 6.68 9.88 -0.39
CA ILE A 19 7.56 10.36 -1.47
C ILE A 19 7.04 9.99 -2.87
N GLY A 20 5.88 9.34 -2.96
CA GLY A 20 5.25 8.92 -4.22
C GLY A 20 5.70 7.55 -4.72
N GLU A 21 6.39 6.75 -3.90
CA GLU A 21 6.68 5.37 -4.24
C GLU A 21 5.41 4.53 -4.07
N GLU A 22 5.05 3.77 -5.10
CA GLU A 22 3.81 2.98 -5.15
C GLU A 22 4.07 1.49 -5.37
N VAL A 23 5.33 1.07 -5.37
CA VAL A 23 5.73 -0.31 -5.68
C VAL A 23 6.02 -1.07 -4.40
N ALA A 24 5.19 -2.05 -4.07
CA ALA A 24 5.48 -2.96 -2.97
C ALA A 24 6.26 -4.18 -3.46
N THR A 25 7.24 -4.60 -2.66
CA THR A 25 8.19 -5.66 -3.01
C THR A 25 7.97 -6.90 -2.14
N CYS A 26 8.20 -8.09 -2.68
CA CYS A 26 8.23 -9.32 -1.89
C CYS A 26 9.69 -9.73 -1.60
N PRO A 27 10.08 -9.93 -0.32
CA PRO A 27 11.46 -10.26 0.03
C PRO A 27 11.91 -11.65 -0.45
N SER A 28 10.98 -12.54 -0.80
CA SER A 28 11.28 -13.97 -1.03
C SER A 28 11.22 -14.44 -2.47
N CYS A 29 10.60 -13.68 -3.39
CA CYS A 29 10.40 -14.16 -4.77
C CYS A 29 10.63 -13.12 -5.87
N SER A 30 11.07 -11.90 -5.54
CA SER A 30 11.30 -10.80 -6.50
C SER A 30 10.07 -10.33 -7.28
N LEU A 31 8.85 -10.67 -6.84
CA LEU A 31 7.63 -10.09 -7.39
C LEU A 31 7.40 -8.67 -6.87
N TYR A 32 6.67 -7.88 -7.67
CA TYR A 32 6.27 -6.51 -7.37
C TYR A 32 4.80 -6.30 -7.67
N ILE A 33 4.13 -5.45 -6.89
CA ILE A 33 2.76 -4.99 -7.14
C ILE A 33 2.65 -3.48 -6.99
N THR A 34 1.70 -2.88 -7.72
CA THR A 34 1.42 -1.44 -7.66
C THR A 34 0.29 -1.15 -6.68
N PHE A 35 0.52 -0.25 -5.74
CA PHE A 35 -0.49 0.27 -4.83
C PHE A 35 -1.21 1.47 -5.47
N ILE A 36 -2.51 1.35 -5.67
CA ILE A 36 -3.33 2.48 -6.16
C ILE A 36 -3.83 3.28 -4.95
N TYR A 37 -3.32 4.49 -4.79
CA TYR A 37 -3.69 5.41 -3.72
C TYR A 37 -3.66 6.86 -4.20
N ASN A 38 -4.25 7.76 -3.41
CA ASN A 38 -4.11 9.20 -3.61
C ASN A 38 -2.93 9.70 -2.77
N MET A 39 -1.93 10.33 -3.40
CA MET A 39 -0.77 10.89 -2.68
C MET A 39 -1.16 11.85 -1.54
N GLU A 40 -2.26 12.58 -1.72
CA GLU A 40 -2.81 13.52 -0.73
C GLU A 40 -3.20 12.86 0.61
N ASP A 41 -3.50 11.56 0.61
CA ASP A 41 -3.87 10.79 1.81
C ASP A 41 -2.67 10.58 2.76
N PHE A 42 -1.46 10.58 2.19
CA PHE A 42 -0.21 10.34 2.91
C PHE A 42 0.61 11.62 3.11
N GLN A 43 0.36 12.66 2.31
CA GLN A 43 0.90 14.00 2.51
C GLN A 43 0.25 14.64 3.73
N GLU A 44 1.04 14.99 4.74
CA GLU A 44 0.55 15.65 5.96
C GLU A 44 0.02 17.06 5.63
N ASN A 45 -1.27 17.13 5.31
CA ASN A 45 -2.00 18.38 5.26
C ASN A 45 -2.25 18.83 6.70
N VAL A 46 -1.50 19.83 7.15
CA VAL A 46 -1.78 20.61 8.36
C VAL A 46 -3.18 21.25 8.21
N GLY A 47 -4.26 20.52 8.50
CA GLY A 47 -5.60 21.11 8.60
C GLY A 47 -6.83 20.33 8.14
N LYS A 48 -6.78 19.08 7.66
CA LYS A 48 -8.02 18.33 7.38
C LYS A 48 -8.11 16.98 8.08
N LYS A 49 -9.19 16.86 8.86
CA LYS A 49 -9.67 15.75 9.67
C LYS A 49 -9.54 14.42 8.91
N MET A 50 -8.75 13.50 9.48
CA MET A 50 -8.61 12.12 9.00
C MET A 50 -9.98 11.43 8.98
N GLU A 51 -10.53 11.18 7.79
CA GLU A 51 -11.49 10.10 7.61
C GLU A 51 -10.72 8.78 7.67
N PRO A 52 -11.22 7.75 8.36
CA PRO A 52 -10.54 6.46 8.43
C PRO A 52 -10.35 5.89 7.02
N PRO A 53 -9.19 5.27 6.72
CA PRO A 53 -8.92 4.72 5.40
C PRO A 53 -10.03 3.73 5.05
N LYS A 54 -10.80 4.05 3.99
CA LYS A 54 -11.87 3.19 3.51
C LYS A 54 -11.27 1.81 3.23
N PRO A 55 -11.78 0.73 3.84
CA PRO A 55 -11.30 -0.62 3.54
C PRO A 55 -11.53 -0.87 2.06
N GLN A 56 -10.44 -0.89 1.29
CA GLN A 56 -10.50 -1.24 -0.12
C GLN A 56 -10.83 -2.75 -0.19
N PRO A 57 -11.79 -3.16 -1.04
CA PRO A 57 -12.19 -4.55 -1.14
C PRO A 57 -11.04 -5.32 -1.79
N VAL A 58 -10.23 -6.00 -0.98
CA VAL A 58 -9.35 -7.04 -1.50
C VAL A 58 -10.26 -8.21 -1.87
N ALA A 59 -10.62 -8.29 -3.15
CA ALA A 59 -11.44 -9.36 -3.68
C ALA A 59 -10.71 -10.70 -3.46
N ALA A 60 -11.10 -11.42 -2.40
CA ALA A 60 -10.89 -12.84 -2.30
C ALA A 60 -11.90 -13.50 -3.24
N VAL A 61 -11.46 -13.84 -4.45
CA VAL A 61 -12.18 -14.78 -5.29
C VAL A 61 -11.93 -16.18 -4.73
N ALA A 62 -12.99 -16.80 -4.24
CA ALA A 62 -13.09 -18.23 -3.96
C ALA A 62 -14.19 -18.80 -4.86
#